data_AF-A0A2G2X8R0-F1
#
_entry.id   AF-A0A2G2X8R0-F1
#
_cell.length_a   1.000
_cell.length_b   1.000
_cell.length_c   1.000
_cell.angle_alpha   90.00
_cell.angle_beta   90.00
_cell.angle_gamma   90.00
#
_symmetry.space_group_name_H-M   'P 1'
#
loop_
_entity.id
_entity.type
_entity.pdbx_description
1 polymer ?
#
loop_
_entity_poly.entity_id
_entity_poly.type
_entity_poly.pdbx_seq_one_letter_code
_entity_poly.pdbx_strand_id
1 'polypeptide(L)'
;MAMKRVLGYLKYTQNYALHYNKYPAALEGYSDANWITGSNEVKSISGYVLTIGGGEVSWKSSKQTCIASSSMESEFIALDEAGEKAEWLWNFLKDIPYWPKPVAPVCIHCDSQAAIGRAGSMMYNGKSCHIRWSHNIIRKILSSGIITIDDVKSKDNVSDLLTKGLSREGVERISKGMGLRPRTSQHGHNST
;
A
#
# COMPACT_ATOMS: atom_id res chain seq x y z
N MET A 1 -25.55 -5.49 7.46
CA MET A 1 -25.24 -5.40 6.02
C MET A 1 -23.78 -5.67 5.69
N ALA A 2 -22.79 -5.14 6.43
CA ALA A 2 -21.36 -5.36 6.17
C ALA A 2 -20.93 -6.84 6.13
N MET A 3 -21.35 -7.64 7.12
CA MET A 3 -21.01 -9.08 7.18
C MET A 3 -21.48 -9.86 5.94
N LYS A 4 -22.67 -9.55 5.40
CA LYS A 4 -23.16 -10.18 4.16
C LYS A 4 -22.27 -9.85 2.95
N ARG A 5 -21.74 -8.63 2.87
CA ARG A 5 -20.81 -8.22 1.80
C ARG A 5 -19.49 -8.97 1.90
N VAL A 6 -18.93 -9.09 3.10
CA VAL A 6 -17.67 -9.82 3.35
C VAL A 6 -17.84 -11.31 3.02
N LEU A 7 -18.88 -11.96 3.54
CA LEU A 7 -19.14 -13.37 3.25
C LEU A 7 -19.43 -13.62 1.77
N GLY A 8 -20.14 -12.69 1.12
CA GLY A 8 -20.38 -12.73 -0.33
C GLY A 8 -19.09 -12.63 -1.14
N TYR A 9 -18.19 -11.71 -0.77
CA TYR A 9 -16.88 -11.57 -1.39
C TYR A 9 -16.04 -12.85 -1.23
N LEU A 10 -15.92 -13.37 0.01
CA LEU A 10 -15.17 -14.61 0.27
C LEU A 10 -15.71 -15.81 -0.51
N LYS A 11 -17.04 -15.94 -0.60
CA LYS A 11 -17.67 -17.00 -1.41
C LYS A 11 -17.38 -16.82 -2.91
N TYR A 12 -17.41 -15.59 -3.41
CA TYR A 12 -17.12 -15.28 -4.81
C TYR A 12 -15.63 -15.52 -5.15
N THR A 13 -14.72 -15.17 -4.24
CA THR A 13 -13.28 -15.28 -4.44
C THR A 13 -12.67 -16.60 -3.92
N GLN A 14 -13.49 -17.58 -3.55
CA GLN A 14 -13.02 -18.87 -3.00
C GLN A 14 -12.02 -19.61 -3.92
N ASN A 15 -12.15 -19.40 -5.23
CA ASN A 15 -11.29 -20.01 -6.25
C ASN A 15 -10.19 -19.06 -6.73
N TYR A 16 -9.94 -17.94 -6.05
CA TYR A 16 -8.89 -17.01 -6.42
C TYR A 16 -7.58 -17.35 -5.70
N ALA A 17 -6.46 -16.95 -6.30
CA ALA A 17 -5.13 -17.08 -5.73
C ALA A 17 -4.29 -15.84 -6.06
N LEU A 18 -3.26 -15.59 -5.25
CA LEU A 18 -2.24 -14.59 -5.57
C LEU A 18 -1.34 -15.14 -6.68
N HIS A 19 -1.23 -14.38 -7.76
CA HIS A 19 -0.34 -14.67 -8.88
C HIS A 19 0.88 -13.76 -8.81
N TYR A 20 2.05 -14.40 -8.78
CA TYR A 20 3.35 -13.73 -8.82
C TYR A 20 3.96 -13.93 -10.21
N ASN A 21 4.34 -12.83 -10.84
CA ASN A 21 5.11 -12.87 -12.08
C ASN A 21 6.61 -13.01 -11.77
N LYS A 22 7.34 -13.65 -12.67
CA LYS A 22 8.78 -13.88 -12.51
C LYS A 22 9.60 -12.58 -12.59
N TYR A 23 9.11 -11.60 -13.37
CA TYR A 23 9.81 -10.32 -13.60
C TYR A 23 8.82 -9.15 -13.81
N PRO A 24 9.20 -7.93 -13.39
CA PRO A 24 10.33 -7.64 -12.50
C PRO A 24 10.02 -8.10 -11.06
N ALA A 25 11.00 -8.71 -10.39
CA ALA A 25 10.92 -9.01 -8.95
C ALA A 25 11.25 -7.75 -8.13
N ALA A 26 10.62 -6.63 -8.48
CA ALA A 26 10.77 -5.37 -7.75
C ALA A 26 9.76 -5.35 -6.59
N LEU A 27 10.20 -4.77 -5.47
CA LEU A 27 9.32 -4.46 -4.36
C LEU A 27 8.71 -3.08 -4.64
N GLU A 28 7.38 -3.04 -4.72
CA GLU A 28 6.58 -1.84 -4.94
C GLU A 28 5.59 -1.67 -3.80
N GLY A 29 5.28 -0.43 -3.44
CA GLY A 29 4.34 -0.09 -2.38
C GLY A 29 3.28 0.89 -2.83
N TYR A 30 2.14 0.87 -2.15
CA TYR A 30 1.02 1.79 -2.32
C TYR A 30 0.57 2.25 -0.94
N SER A 31 0.30 3.54 -0.79
CA SER A 31 -0.23 4.13 0.44
C SER A 31 -1.47 4.98 0.13
N ASP A 32 -2.47 4.92 0.99
CA ASP A 32 -3.66 5.78 0.94
C ASP A 32 -4.19 6.02 2.35
N ALA A 33 -4.94 7.11 2.54
CA ALA A 33 -5.67 7.35 3.77
C ALA A 33 -7.08 7.90 3.49
N ASN A 34 -8.05 7.44 4.30
CA ASN A 34 -9.38 8.02 4.28
C ASN A 34 -9.56 8.96 5.50
N TRP A 35 -9.57 10.27 5.25
CA TRP A 35 -9.78 11.29 6.27
C TRP A 35 -11.26 11.39 6.63
N ILE A 36 -11.59 11.12 7.90
CA ILE A 36 -12.97 11.10 8.39
C ILE A 36 -13.25 12.40 9.15
N THR A 37 -14.16 13.22 8.65
CA THR A 37 -14.52 14.53 9.24
C THR A 37 -15.98 14.65 9.71
N GLY A 38 -16.81 13.61 9.50
CA GLY A 38 -18.28 13.73 9.60
C GLY A 38 -18.99 12.73 10.51
N SER A 39 -18.28 11.93 11.32
CA SER A 39 -18.89 10.96 12.23
C SER A 39 -18.40 11.16 13.67
N ASN A 40 -18.97 10.44 14.63
CA ASN A 40 -18.43 10.36 16.00
C ASN A 40 -16.99 9.82 16.04
N GLU A 41 -16.45 9.33 14.92
CA GLU A 41 -15.08 8.88 14.78
C GLU A 41 -14.21 9.98 14.16
N VAL A 42 -13.29 10.52 14.97
CA VAL A 42 -12.40 11.63 14.59
C VAL A 42 -11.09 11.13 13.93
N LYS A 43 -10.89 9.81 13.83
CA LYS A 43 -9.61 9.22 13.39
C LYS A 43 -9.74 8.61 12.00
N SER A 44 -8.85 9.01 11.11
CA SER A 44 -8.72 8.51 9.74
C SER A 44 -8.37 7.02 9.70
N ILE A 45 -8.53 6.40 8.53
CA ILE A 45 -8.08 5.03 8.26
C ILE A 45 -6.88 5.11 7.32
N SER A 46 -5.73 4.57 7.74
CA SER A 46 -4.56 4.36 6.87
C SER A 46 -4.67 3.01 6.19
N GLY A 47 -4.17 2.92 4.96
CA GLY A 47 -3.98 1.67 4.25
C GLY A 47 -2.67 1.66 3.48
N TYR A 48 -2.03 0.49 3.43
CA TYR A 48 -0.91 0.25 2.52
C TYR A 48 -0.94 -1.15 1.94
N VAL A 49 -0.33 -1.29 0.77
CA VAL A 49 -0.14 -2.55 0.05
C VAL A 49 1.29 -2.59 -0.46
N LEU A 50 2.03 -3.66 -0.16
CA LEU A 50 3.35 -3.95 -0.71
C LEU A 50 3.25 -5.17 -1.62
N THR A 51 3.84 -5.08 -2.80
CA THR A 51 3.80 -6.13 -3.82
C THR A 51 5.20 -6.52 -4.28
N ILE A 52 5.37 -7.79 -4.65
CA ILE A 52 6.56 -8.32 -5.32
C ILE A 52 6.09 -9.07 -6.56
N GLY A 53 6.66 -8.78 -7.73
CA GLY A 53 6.27 -9.46 -8.98
C GLY A 53 4.79 -9.29 -9.33
N GLY A 54 4.16 -8.18 -8.91
CA GLY A 54 2.74 -7.90 -9.11
C GLY A 54 1.78 -8.69 -8.21
N GLY A 55 2.30 -9.43 -7.23
CA GLY A 55 1.50 -10.09 -6.19
C GLY A 55 1.71 -9.43 -4.82
N GLU A 56 0.63 -9.24 -4.08
CA GLU A 56 0.64 -8.65 -2.74
C GLU A 56 1.32 -9.55 -1.70
N VAL A 57 2.31 -9.00 -0.98
CA VAL A 57 3.10 -9.72 0.04
C VAL A 57 2.87 -9.19 1.46
N SER A 58 2.48 -7.92 1.60
CA SER A 58 2.14 -7.34 2.89
C SER A 58 1.13 -6.22 2.71
N TRP A 59 0.12 -6.20 3.57
CA TRP A 59 -0.93 -5.20 3.51
C TRP A 59 -1.46 -4.89 4.89
N LYS A 60 -2.08 -3.72 5.03
CA LYS A 60 -2.68 -3.30 6.29
C LYS A 60 -3.78 -2.28 6.02
N SER A 61 -4.87 -2.43 6.75
CA SER A 61 -5.88 -1.38 6.95
C SER A 61 -5.96 -1.14 8.45
N SER A 62 -5.72 0.09 8.90
CA SER A 62 -5.77 0.42 10.32
C SER A 62 -6.25 1.84 10.60
N LYS A 63 -7.03 1.98 11.67
CA LYS A 63 -7.40 3.29 12.21
C LYS A 63 -6.16 3.99 12.74
N GLN A 64 -5.95 5.23 12.34
CA GLN A 64 -4.80 6.04 12.77
C GLN A 64 -4.83 6.22 14.29
N THR A 65 -3.66 6.16 14.92
CA THR A 65 -3.56 6.39 16.37
C THR A 65 -3.69 7.87 16.70
N CYS A 66 -3.11 8.72 15.86
CA CYS A 66 -3.18 10.18 15.93
C CYS A 66 -4.40 10.74 15.18
N ILE A 67 -4.86 11.92 15.60
CA ILE A 67 -5.87 12.68 14.86
C ILE A 67 -5.14 13.51 13.81
N ALA A 68 -5.46 13.27 12.53
CA ALA A 68 -4.99 14.09 11.43
C ALA A 68 -5.87 15.34 11.30
N SER A 69 -5.25 16.51 11.20
CA SER A 69 -5.93 17.79 11.08
C SER A 69 -6.30 18.14 9.63
N SER A 70 -5.84 17.33 8.67
CA SER A 70 -6.12 17.47 7.24
C SER A 70 -5.99 16.14 6.52
N SER A 71 -6.55 16.03 5.31
CA SER A 71 -6.33 14.90 4.41
C SER A 71 -4.85 14.68 4.10
N MET A 72 -4.10 15.77 3.90
CA MET A 72 -2.66 15.71 3.69
C MET A 72 -1.92 15.07 4.87
N GLU A 73 -2.28 15.40 6.11
CA GLU A 73 -1.67 14.79 7.30
C GLU A 73 -2.03 13.30 7.43
N SER A 74 -3.28 12.91 7.11
CA SER A 74 -3.66 11.50 7.16
C SER A 74 -2.93 10.68 6.10
N GLU A 75 -2.80 11.21 4.87
CA GLU A 75 -2.04 10.57 3.79
C GLU A 75 -0.57 10.43 4.16
N PHE A 76 0.00 11.45 4.78
CA PHE A 76 1.39 11.43 5.22
C PHE A 76 1.65 10.39 6.32
N ILE A 77 0.69 10.17 7.22
CA ILE A 77 0.78 9.10 8.23
C ILE A 77 0.72 7.72 7.54
N ALA A 78 -0.16 7.53 6.55
CA ALA A 78 -0.22 6.26 5.81
C ALA A 78 1.07 6.00 5.02
N LEU A 79 1.65 7.04 4.44
CA LEU A 79 2.95 6.99 3.76
C LEU A 79 4.08 6.60 4.72
N ASP A 80 4.10 7.14 5.94
CA ASP A 80 5.05 6.78 7.00
C ASP A 80 4.95 5.30 7.37
N GLU A 81 3.73 4.80 7.62
CA GLU A 81 3.50 3.37 7.91
C GLU A 81 3.95 2.46 6.76
N ALA A 82 3.69 2.87 5.51
CA ALA A 82 4.15 2.14 4.33
C ALA A 82 5.68 2.17 4.21
N GLY A 83 6.31 3.31 4.49
CA GLY A 83 7.75 3.51 4.45
C GLY A 83 8.50 2.65 5.46
N GLU A 84 8.04 2.59 6.72
CA GLU A 84 8.61 1.71 7.74
C GLU A 84 8.54 0.24 7.33
N LYS A 85 7.41 -0.19 6.78
CA LYS A 85 7.23 -1.57 6.35
C LYS A 85 8.07 -1.90 5.11
N ALA A 86 8.19 -0.96 4.17
CA ALA A 86 9.04 -1.06 3.00
C ALA A 86 10.53 -1.16 3.39
N GLU A 87 11.00 -0.33 4.31
CA GLU A 87 12.38 -0.40 4.83
C GLU A 87 12.66 -1.76 5.49
N TRP A 88 11.74 -2.24 6.32
CA TRP A 88 11.88 -3.55 6.96
C TRP A 88 11.97 -4.67 5.92
N LEU A 89 11.09 -4.67 4.92
CA LEU A 89 11.07 -5.70 3.89
C LEU A 89 12.29 -5.61 2.97
N TRP A 90 12.74 -4.40 2.62
CA TRP A 90 13.94 -4.17 1.84
C TRP A 90 15.19 -4.73 2.55
N ASN A 91 15.33 -4.48 3.85
CA ASN A 91 16.40 -5.05 4.67
C ASN A 91 16.31 -6.58 4.75
N PHE A 92 15.09 -7.11 4.91
CA PHE A 92 14.87 -8.56 4.89
C PHE A 92 15.29 -9.19 3.55
N LEU A 93 14.93 -8.58 2.41
CA LEU A 93 15.29 -9.06 1.08
C LEU A 93 16.80 -9.03 0.83
N LYS A 94 17.50 -8.04 1.39
CA LYS A 94 18.96 -7.92 1.31
C LYS A 94 19.69 -9.12 1.92
N ASP A 95 19.12 -9.70 2.97
CA ASP A 95 19.67 -10.85 3.69
C ASP A 95 19.35 -12.19 3.03
N ILE A 96 18.44 -12.24 2.05
CA ILE A 96 18.11 -13.45 1.30
C ILE A 96 19.23 -13.77 0.29
N PRO A 97 19.86 -14.96 0.35
CA PRO A 97 20.99 -15.31 -0.52
C PRO A 97 20.66 -15.30 -2.02
N TYR A 98 19.45 -15.72 -2.39
CA TYR A 98 19.01 -15.88 -3.78
C TYR A 98 18.30 -14.66 -4.36
N TRP A 99 18.16 -13.58 -3.58
CA TRP A 99 17.53 -12.36 -4.08
C TRP A 99 18.50 -11.58 -4.98
N PRO A 100 18.05 -11.00 -6.11
CA PRO A 100 18.91 -10.20 -6.99
C PRO A 100 19.58 -9.04 -6.25
N LYS A 101 20.90 -8.89 -6.42
CA LYS A 101 21.70 -7.83 -5.78
C LYS A 101 22.27 -6.87 -6.84
N PRO A 102 22.31 -5.55 -6.58
CA PRO A 102 21.81 -4.88 -5.37
C PRO A 102 20.27 -4.87 -5.31
N VAL A 103 19.71 -4.81 -4.10
CA VAL A 103 18.26 -4.66 -3.91
C VAL A 103 17.87 -3.27 -4.40
N ALA A 104 16.97 -3.19 -5.38
CA ALA A 104 16.48 -1.92 -5.89
C ALA A 104 15.72 -1.13 -4.80
N PRO A 105 15.71 0.20 -4.84
CA PRO A 105 14.87 1.01 -3.97
C PRO A 105 13.39 0.65 -4.14
N VAL A 106 12.62 0.72 -3.04
CA VAL A 106 11.17 0.48 -3.07
C VAL A 106 10.46 1.73 -3.59
N CYS A 107 9.70 1.61 -4.67
CA CYS A 107 8.83 2.70 -5.13
C CYS A 107 7.52 2.65 -4.37
N ILE A 108 7.21 3.70 -3.58
CA ILE A 108 5.94 3.85 -2.89
C ILE A 108 5.08 4.85 -3.66
N HIS A 109 3.94 4.36 -4.14
CA HIS A 109 2.94 5.13 -4.85
C HIS A 109 1.97 5.79 -3.85
N CYS A 110 1.83 7.10 -3.96
CA CYS A 110 0.90 7.89 -3.16
C CYS A 110 0.07 8.79 -4.09
N ASP A 111 -1.22 8.95 -3.84
CA ASP A 111 -2.12 9.78 -4.66
C ASP A 111 -2.25 11.22 -4.14
N SER A 112 -1.56 11.54 -3.05
CA SER A 112 -1.55 12.85 -2.42
C SER A 112 -0.27 13.62 -2.72
N GLN A 113 -0.31 14.44 -3.77
CA GLN A 113 0.78 15.36 -4.12
C GLN A 113 1.24 16.25 -2.95
N ALA A 114 0.31 16.60 -2.06
CA ALA A 114 0.62 17.38 -0.88
C ALA A 114 1.47 16.59 0.13
N ALA A 115 1.17 15.30 0.33
CA ALA A 115 1.98 14.40 1.16
C ALA A 115 3.36 14.13 0.53
N ILE A 116 3.42 13.91 -0.79
CA ILE A 116 4.67 13.75 -1.55
C ILE A 116 5.55 15.00 -1.40
N GLY A 117 4.98 16.19 -1.62
CA GLY A 117 5.68 17.45 -1.45
C GLY A 117 6.18 17.65 -0.01
N ARG A 118 5.44 17.16 1.00
CA ARG A 118 5.89 17.17 2.40
C ARG A 118 7.06 16.23 2.61
N ALA A 119 7.02 15.02 2.07
CA ALA A 119 8.12 14.04 2.18
C ALA A 119 9.43 14.59 1.60
N GLY A 120 9.35 15.29 0.45
CA GLY A 120 10.51 15.91 -0.21
C GLY A 120 11.01 17.19 0.46
N SER A 121 10.25 17.80 1.37
CA SER A 121 10.65 19.06 2.01
C SER A 121 11.82 18.86 2.99
N MET A 122 12.80 19.77 2.95
CA MET A 122 13.98 19.70 3.82
C MET A 122 13.65 19.95 5.30
N MET A 123 12.63 20.76 5.57
CA MET A 123 12.21 21.15 6.91
C MET A 123 10.72 20.95 7.08
N TYR A 124 10.33 20.42 8.24
CA TYR A 124 8.94 20.37 8.66
C TYR A 124 8.52 21.68 9.33
N ASN A 125 7.59 22.39 8.70
CA ASN A 125 7.09 23.70 9.17
C ASN A 125 5.76 23.60 9.97
N GLY A 126 5.30 22.39 10.31
CA GLY A 126 4.04 22.20 11.03
C GLY A 126 4.21 22.20 12.56
N LYS A 127 3.08 22.23 13.27
CA LYS A 127 3.04 22.22 14.75
C LYS A 127 2.89 20.81 15.35
N SER A 128 2.42 19.83 14.56
CA SER A 128 2.19 18.46 15.05
C SER A 128 3.52 17.73 15.26
N CYS A 129 3.78 17.28 16.49
CA CYS A 129 5.01 16.57 16.84
C CYS A 129 5.07 15.18 16.19
N HIS A 130 3.96 14.46 16.12
CA HIS A 130 3.89 13.14 15.50
C HIS A 130 4.20 13.22 14.01
N ILE A 131 3.61 14.18 13.29
CA ILE A 131 3.91 14.40 11.87
C ILE A 131 5.37 14.82 11.66
N ARG A 132 5.95 15.61 12.57
CA ARG A 132 7.39 15.94 12.53
C ARG A 132 8.26 14.70 12.65
N TRP A 133 7.89 13.77 13.52
CA TRP A 133 8.62 12.53 13.70
C TRP A 133 8.55 11.64 12.45
N SER A 134 7.34 11.42 11.91
CA SER A 134 7.13 10.76 10.62
C SER A 134 7.91 11.41 9.48
N HIS A 135 7.95 12.75 9.44
CA HIS A 135 8.72 13.48 8.43
C HIS A 135 10.21 13.20 8.51
N ASN A 136 10.77 13.16 9.72
CA ASN A 136 12.18 12.81 9.91
C ASN A 136 12.49 11.37 9.49
N ILE A 137 11.58 10.42 9.77
CA ILE A 137 11.73 9.01 9.36
C ILE A 137 11.71 8.89 7.85
N ILE A 138 10.62 9.34 7.21
CA ILE A 138 10.47 9.32 5.74
C ILE A 138 11.67 9.98 5.06
N ARG A 139 12.12 11.14 5.56
CA ARG A 139 13.27 11.83 4.99
C ARG A 139 14.56 11.02 5.13
N LYS A 140 14.77 10.33 6.25
CA LYS A 140 15.94 9.48 6.49
C LYS A 140 15.96 8.28 5.52
N ILE A 141 14.81 7.63 5.29
CA ILE A 141 14.74 6.47 4.38
C ILE A 141 14.78 6.87 2.90
N LEU A 142 14.33 8.08 2.55
CA LEU A 142 14.52 8.67 1.22
C LEU A 142 15.98 9.01 0.99
N SER A 143 16.65 9.65 1.95
CA SER A 143 18.05 10.07 1.79
C SER A 143 19.03 8.91 1.78
N SER A 144 18.68 7.77 2.40
CA SER A 144 19.45 6.53 2.30
C SER A 144 19.23 5.77 0.99
N GLY A 145 18.28 6.21 0.14
CA GLY A 145 17.94 5.56 -1.12
C GLY A 145 17.25 4.21 -0.97
N ILE A 146 16.67 3.92 0.20
CA ILE A 146 15.91 2.68 0.45
C ILE A 146 14.55 2.75 -0.25
N ILE A 147 13.92 3.93 -0.22
CA ILE A 147 12.63 4.17 -0.87
C ILE A 147 12.70 5.33 -1.86
N THR A 148 11.77 5.31 -2.80
CA THR A 148 11.41 6.41 -3.70
C THR A 148 9.90 6.61 -3.62
N ILE A 149 9.41 7.81 -3.91
CA ILE A 149 7.97 8.11 -3.84
C ILE A 149 7.53 8.67 -5.18
N ASP A 150 6.50 8.07 -5.76
CA ASP A 150 5.90 8.48 -7.02
C ASP A 150 4.41 8.80 -6.86
N ASP A 151 3.95 9.77 -7.65
CA ASP A 151 2.53 10.10 -7.75
C ASP A 151 1.78 9.02 -8.54
N VAL A 152 0.64 8.59 -8.01
CA VAL A 152 -0.29 7.70 -8.72
C VAL A 152 -1.67 8.31 -8.74
N LYS A 153 -2.41 8.10 -9.83
CA LYS A 153 -3.82 8.50 -9.87
C LYS A 153 -4.58 7.66 -8.84
N SER A 154 -5.41 8.28 -8.01
CA SER A 154 -6.27 7.58 -7.02
C SER A 154 -7.00 6.37 -7.62
N LYS A 155 -7.50 6.47 -8.86
CA LYS A 155 -8.18 5.35 -9.54
C LYS A 155 -7.31 4.11 -9.74
N ASP A 156 -5.99 4.27 -9.77
CA ASP A 156 -5.01 3.21 -9.98
C ASP A 156 -4.28 2.86 -8.66
N ASN A 157 -4.62 3.54 -7.56
CA ASN A 157 -4.04 3.30 -6.25
C ASN A 157 -4.64 2.02 -5.64
N VAL A 158 -3.79 1.02 -5.42
CA VAL A 158 -4.24 -0.30 -4.94
C VAL A 158 -4.66 -0.26 -3.47
N SER A 159 -4.12 0.67 -2.68
CA SER A 159 -4.49 0.81 -1.26
C SER A 159 -5.88 1.40 -1.03
N ASP A 160 -6.55 1.95 -2.06
CA ASP A 160 -7.94 2.43 -1.96
C ASP A 160 -8.91 1.35 -1.48
N LEU A 161 -8.64 0.07 -1.80
CA LEU A 161 -9.46 -1.05 -1.33
C LEU A 161 -9.45 -1.19 0.20
N LEU A 162 -8.38 -0.73 0.85
CA LEU A 162 -8.15 -0.88 2.29
C LEU A 162 -8.72 0.28 3.11
N THR A 163 -9.01 1.41 2.48
CA THR A 163 -9.37 2.66 3.16
C THR A 163 -10.77 3.16 2.78
N LYS A 164 -11.24 2.81 1.57
CA LYS A 164 -12.47 3.30 0.96
C LYS A 164 -13.45 2.16 0.69
N GLY A 165 -14.75 2.47 0.80
CA GLY A 165 -15.83 1.55 0.42
C GLY A 165 -16.09 1.59 -1.08
N LEU A 166 -15.36 0.79 -1.85
CA LEU A 166 -15.45 0.80 -3.32
C LEU A 166 -16.67 0.08 -3.88
N SER A 167 -17.04 0.42 -5.12
CA SER A 167 -18.01 -0.34 -5.91
C SER A 167 -17.47 -1.73 -6.25
N ARG A 168 -18.35 -2.67 -6.62
CA ARG A 168 -17.95 -4.03 -7.00
C ARG A 168 -16.90 -4.03 -8.14
N GLU A 169 -17.11 -3.20 -9.16
CA GLU A 169 -16.18 -3.03 -10.28
C GLU A 169 -14.83 -2.48 -9.82
N GLY A 170 -14.84 -1.52 -8.89
CA GLY A 170 -13.62 -0.99 -8.27
C GLY A 170 -12.84 -2.07 -7.51
N VAL A 171 -13.54 -2.89 -6.71
CA VAL A 171 -12.95 -4.03 -6.00
C VAL A 171 -12.34 -5.02 -7.00
N GLU A 172 -13.08 -5.46 -8.01
CA GLU A 172 -12.59 -6.43 -8.99
C GLU A 172 -11.36 -5.92 -9.76
N ARG A 173 -11.31 -4.63 -10.10
CA ARG A 173 -10.18 -4.01 -10.76
C ARG A 173 -8.95 -3.94 -9.86
N ILE A 174 -9.11 -3.46 -8.62
CA ILE A 174 -7.99 -3.29 -7.68
C ILE A 174 -7.47 -4.64 -7.18
N SER A 175 -8.34 -5.62 -6.93
CA SER A 175 -7.94 -6.98 -6.57
C SER A 175 -7.04 -7.59 -7.65
N LYS A 176 -7.30 -7.34 -8.94
CA LYS A 176 -6.40 -7.78 -10.02
C LYS A 176 -5.03 -7.10 -9.94
N GLY A 177 -4.97 -5.84 -9.51
CA GLY A 177 -3.73 -5.10 -9.25
C GLY A 177 -2.91 -5.66 -8.07
N MET A 178 -3.58 -6.22 -7.06
CA MET A 178 -2.95 -6.97 -5.95
C MET A 178 -2.46 -8.37 -6.35
N GLY A 179 -2.71 -8.79 -7.60
CA GLY A 179 -2.37 -10.12 -8.08
C GLY A 179 -3.41 -11.20 -7.78
N LEU A 180 -4.58 -10.86 -7.22
CA LEU A 180 -5.69 -11.81 -7.03
C LEU A 180 -6.31 -12.17 -8.39
N ARG A 181 -6.21 -13.44 -8.78
CA ARG A 181 -6.77 -13.96 -10.04
C ARG A 181 -7.48 -15.29 -9.80
N PRO A 182 -8.50 -15.64 -10.62
CA PRO A 182 -9.08 -16.98 -10.57
C PRO A 182 -8.02 -18.05 -10.82
N ARG A 183 -8.04 -19.12 -10.01
CA ARG A 183 -7.25 -20.33 -10.27
C ARG A 183 -7.65 -20.86 -11.63
N THR A 184 -6.73 -20.83 -12.59
CA THR A 184 -6.89 -21.63 -13.80
C THR A 184 -6.84 -23.09 -13.39
N SER A 185 -7.95 -23.81 -13.53
CA SER A 185 -7.96 -25.26 -13.44
C SER A 185 -6.99 -25.82 -14.48
N GLN A 186 -5.86 -26.38 -14.05
CA GLN A 186 -5.11 -27.29 -14.91
C GLN A 186 -5.93 -28.57 -15.05
N HIS A 187 -6.90 -28.55 -15.98
CA HIS A 187 -7.56 -29.72 -16.50
C HIS A 187 -7.75 -29.54 -18.00
N GLY A 188 -6.93 -30.26 -18.76
CA GLY A 188 -6.93 -30.26 -20.23
C GLY A 188 -5.68 -30.91 -20.81
N HIS A 189 -5.71 -32.25 -20.84
CA HIS A 189 -4.90 -33.21 -21.59
C HIS A 189 -3.86 -32.71 -22.61
N ASN A 190 -2.69 -33.36 -22.60
CA ASN A 190 -2.38 -34.26 -23.71
C ASN A 190 -1.73 -35.54 -23.19
N SER A 191 -2.50 -36.63 -23.30
CA SER A 191 -1.99 -37.99 -23.38
C SER A 191 -1.44 -38.19 -24.78
N THR A 192 -0.17 -38.59 -24.90
CA THR A 192 0.32 -39.72 -25.72
C THR A 192 1.78 -39.94 -25.40
#